data_AF-X1ME25-F1
#
_entry.id   AF-X1ME25-F1
#
_cell.length_a   1.000
_cell.length_b   1.000
_cell.length_c   1.000
_cell.angle_alpha   90.00
_cell.angle_beta   90.00
_cell.angle_gamma   90.00
#
_symmetry.space_group_name_H-M   'P 1'
#
loop_
_entity.id
_entity.type
_entity.pdbx_description
1 polymer ?
#
loop_
_entity_poly.entity_id
_entity_poly.type
_entity_poly.pdbx_seq_one_letter_code
_entity_poly.pdbx_strand_id
1 'polypeptide(L)'
;METVDKALSRRSFIKTCGAGSIAAACACSKGERAKTANPGKPNIIFILADDLGYGDLGCYGQQMIQTPNIDRLAAQGMRFTDHYAGSTVCAPSRCCLMTGRHTGHTYIRGNRSVPPSGQEPIPDETFTVAELLKQAGYSTGLTGKWGLGGPGSPGIPNRQGFDYFYGYLCQG
;
A
#
# COMPACT_ATOMS: atom_id res chain seq x y z
N MET A 1 23.99 6.37 -64.46
CA MET A 1 25.27 7.00 -64.10
C MET A 1 25.09 7.51 -62.68
N GLU A 2 25.61 6.73 -61.73
CA GLU A 2 25.46 6.90 -60.28
C GLU A 2 26.08 8.21 -59.79
N THR A 3 25.51 8.82 -58.75
CA THR A 3 26.28 9.24 -57.57
C THR A 3 25.33 9.35 -56.38
N VAL A 4 25.57 8.48 -55.39
CA VAL A 4 24.89 8.45 -54.08
C VAL A 4 25.67 9.36 -53.13
N ASP A 5 24.97 10.30 -52.50
CA ASP A 5 25.53 11.19 -51.48
C ASP A 5 26.03 10.41 -50.25
N LYS A 6 27.29 10.64 -49.87
CA LYS A 6 27.91 10.07 -48.67
C LYS A 6 27.32 10.72 -47.42
N ALA A 7 26.39 10.02 -46.78
CA ALA A 7 25.87 10.36 -45.47
C ALA A 7 26.98 10.42 -44.41
N LEU A 8 26.97 11.47 -43.57
CA LEU A 8 27.76 11.56 -42.35
C LEU A 8 27.44 10.35 -41.46
N SER A 9 28.46 9.53 -41.20
CA SER A 9 28.35 8.33 -40.37
C SER A 9 28.50 8.66 -38.88
N ARG A 10 27.71 7.94 -38.05
CA ARG A 10 27.63 7.99 -36.56
C ARG A 10 28.99 7.92 -35.84
N ARG A 11 30.08 7.58 -36.53
CA ARG A 11 31.43 7.46 -35.98
C ARG A 11 32.21 8.79 -35.86
N SER A 12 31.79 9.85 -36.54
CA SER A 12 32.48 11.16 -36.47
C SER A 12 31.97 12.10 -35.38
N PHE A 13 30.88 11.79 -34.69
CA PHE A 13 30.33 12.66 -33.64
C PHE A 13 31.00 12.47 -32.27
N ILE A 14 31.63 11.31 -32.03
CA ILE A 14 32.21 10.97 -30.72
C ILE A 14 33.66 11.51 -30.56
N LYS A 15 34.30 12.00 -31.63
CA LYS A 15 35.72 12.43 -31.58
C LYS A 15 35.96 13.93 -31.33
N THR A 16 34.94 14.77 -31.21
CA THR A 16 35.15 16.25 -31.16
C THR A 16 34.88 16.90 -29.80
N CYS A 17 34.47 16.16 -28.77
CA CYS A 17 34.26 16.74 -27.43
C CYS A 17 35.34 16.26 -26.45
N GLY A 18 36.57 16.72 -26.66
CA GLY A 18 37.70 16.45 -25.78
C GLY A 18 38.76 17.54 -25.86
N ALA A 19 38.49 18.70 -25.26
CA ALA A 19 39.46 19.63 -24.65
C ALA A 19 38.75 20.95 -24.28
N GLY A 20 38.65 21.26 -22.98
CA GLY A 20 38.06 22.52 -22.52
C GLY A 20 37.82 22.53 -21.01
N SER A 21 38.89 22.70 -20.26
CA SER A 21 38.94 22.87 -18.80
C SER A 21 38.16 24.11 -18.34
N ILE A 22 37.45 24.02 -17.20
CA ILE A 22 37.45 25.00 -16.10
C ILE A 22 36.77 24.34 -14.90
N ALA A 23 37.51 24.30 -13.79
CA ALA A 23 37.02 23.95 -12.48
C ALA A 23 36.01 25.01 -12.00
N ALA A 24 34.77 24.61 -11.81
CA ALA A 24 33.83 25.30 -10.94
C ALA A 24 33.37 24.30 -9.90
N ALA A 25 33.98 24.40 -8.71
CA ALA A 25 33.51 23.74 -7.51
C ALA A 25 32.13 24.29 -7.16
N CYS A 26 31.08 23.71 -7.74
CA CYS A 26 29.73 23.89 -7.26
C CYS A 26 29.55 22.89 -6.12
N ALA A 27 29.43 23.42 -4.91
CA ALA A 27 29.20 22.65 -3.69
C ALA A 27 28.06 21.66 -3.92
N CYS A 28 28.41 20.37 -4.02
CA CYS A 28 27.44 19.31 -3.85
C CYS A 28 26.88 19.48 -2.43
N SER A 29 25.68 20.03 -2.35
CA SER A 29 24.81 19.78 -1.21
C SER A 29 24.87 18.28 -0.98
N LYS A 30 25.28 17.88 0.24
CA LYS A 30 25.05 16.53 0.72
C LYS A 30 23.53 16.39 0.80
N GLY A 31 22.89 16.15 -0.34
CA GLY A 31 21.56 15.61 -0.39
C GLY A 31 21.67 14.32 0.41
N GLU A 32 20.99 14.28 1.55
CA GLU A 32 20.81 13.05 2.30
C GLU A 32 20.29 12.03 1.30
N ARG A 33 21.18 11.11 0.92
CA ARG A 33 20.83 9.99 0.06
C ARG A 33 19.84 9.22 0.92
N ALA A 34 18.55 9.37 0.62
CA ALA A 34 17.49 8.60 1.23
C ALA A 34 18.00 7.16 1.29
N LYS A 35 18.12 6.61 2.52
CA LYS A 35 18.62 5.25 2.74
C LYS A 35 17.94 4.36 1.71
N THR A 36 18.70 3.92 0.71
CA THR A 36 18.20 2.97 -0.27
C THR A 36 17.69 1.79 0.53
N ALA A 37 16.37 1.58 0.47
CA ALA A 37 15.71 0.47 1.11
C ALA A 37 16.53 -0.79 0.84
N ASN A 38 16.78 -1.57 1.89
CA ASN A 38 17.55 -2.79 1.81
C ASN A 38 17.01 -3.61 0.61
N PRO A 39 17.79 -3.89 -0.45
CA PRO A 39 17.27 -4.40 -1.72
C PRO A 39 16.55 -5.76 -1.60
N GLY A 40 16.57 -6.40 -0.43
CA GLY A 40 15.81 -7.60 -0.11
C GLY A 40 14.45 -7.41 0.58
N LYS A 41 14.04 -6.20 0.98
CA LYS A 41 12.77 -5.97 1.70
C LYS A 41 11.99 -4.75 1.15
N PRO A 42 10.90 -4.95 0.39
CA PRO A 42 10.11 -3.85 -0.16
C PRO A 42 9.24 -3.20 0.91
N ASN A 43 8.93 -1.90 0.78
CA ASN A 43 7.89 -1.28 1.60
C ASN A 43 6.51 -1.78 1.17
N ILE A 44 5.67 -2.18 2.13
CA ILE A 44 4.32 -2.66 1.87
C ILE A 44 3.33 -1.58 2.29
N ILE A 45 2.54 -1.09 1.33
CA ILE A 45 1.45 -0.14 1.58
C ILE A 45 0.15 -0.80 1.12
N PHE A 46 -0.73 -1.10 2.07
CA PHE A 46 -2.05 -1.67 1.80
C PHE A 46 -3.13 -0.60 1.97
N ILE A 47 -3.80 -0.24 0.88
CA ILE A 47 -4.89 0.74 0.88
C ILE A 47 -6.21 -0.01 0.85
N LEU A 48 -6.99 0.12 1.93
CA LEU A 48 -8.33 -0.47 2.05
C LEU A 48 -9.39 0.63 2.04
N ALA A 49 -10.18 0.70 0.98
CA ALA A 49 -11.38 1.53 0.95
C ALA A 49 -12.52 0.88 1.76
N ASP A 50 -13.40 1.70 2.33
CA ASP A 50 -14.58 1.27 3.06
C ASP A 50 -15.81 1.52 2.16
N ASP A 51 -16.66 0.51 1.98
CA ASP A 51 -17.89 0.55 1.17
C ASP A 51 -17.71 1.00 -0.30
N LEU A 52 -16.55 0.70 -0.91
CA LEU A 52 -16.28 0.94 -2.33
C LEU A 52 -16.78 -0.24 -3.19
N GLY A 53 -17.69 0.04 -4.12
CA GLY A 53 -18.22 -0.91 -5.08
C GLY A 53 -17.29 -1.17 -6.27
N TYR A 54 -17.48 -2.32 -6.92
CA TYR A 54 -16.69 -2.72 -8.10
C TYR A 54 -16.77 -1.70 -9.26
N GLY A 55 -17.93 -1.08 -9.44
CA GLY A 55 -18.20 -0.10 -10.50
C GLY A 55 -17.97 1.35 -10.12
N ASP A 56 -17.27 1.65 -9.02
CA ASP A 56 -17.11 3.03 -8.52
C ASP A 56 -15.85 3.74 -9.05
N LEU A 57 -14.95 2.99 -9.69
CA LEU A 57 -13.65 3.50 -10.17
C LEU A 57 -13.64 3.62 -11.69
N GLY A 58 -13.04 4.70 -12.21
CA GLY A 58 -12.94 4.95 -13.66
C GLY A 58 -12.28 3.79 -14.41
N CYS A 59 -11.24 3.18 -13.84
CA CYS A 59 -10.57 2.00 -14.38
C CYS A 59 -11.41 0.71 -14.40
N TYR A 60 -12.64 0.74 -13.87
CA TYR A 60 -13.66 -0.31 -13.98
C TYR A 60 -14.91 0.13 -14.77
N GLY A 61 -14.85 1.25 -15.50
CA GLY A 61 -15.88 1.66 -16.48
C GLY A 61 -16.80 2.79 -16.02
N GLN A 62 -16.59 3.29 -14.81
CA GLN A 62 -17.31 4.43 -14.25
C GLN A 62 -16.95 5.76 -14.96
N GLN A 63 -17.88 6.72 -15.06
CA GLN A 63 -17.70 7.94 -15.89
C GLN A 63 -17.96 9.29 -15.20
N MET A 64 -18.54 9.32 -13.99
CA MET A 64 -19.02 10.55 -13.31
C MET A 64 -18.02 11.09 -12.26
N ILE A 65 -17.78 10.33 -11.20
CA ILE A 65 -16.72 10.46 -10.19
C ILE A 65 -15.34 10.40 -10.85
N GLN A 66 -14.43 11.29 -10.44
CA GLN A 66 -13.07 11.33 -10.95
C GLN A 66 -12.12 10.58 -10.00
N THR A 67 -11.45 9.53 -10.50
CA THR A 67 -10.52 8.70 -9.71
C THR A 67 -9.09 8.67 -10.29
N PRO A 68 -8.51 9.82 -10.73
CA PRO A 68 -7.34 9.84 -11.59
C PRO A 68 -6.09 9.17 -11.00
N ASN A 69 -5.92 9.20 -9.68
CA ASN A 69 -4.79 8.55 -9.01
C ASN A 69 -4.91 7.02 -8.97
N ILE A 70 -6.13 6.51 -8.75
CA ILE A 70 -6.39 5.06 -8.75
C ILE A 70 -6.35 4.52 -10.18
N ASP A 71 -6.87 5.29 -11.14
CA ASP A 71 -6.81 4.94 -12.56
C ASP A 71 -5.37 4.86 -13.06
N ARG A 72 -4.52 5.82 -12.65
CA ARG A 72 -3.09 5.80 -12.93
C ARG A 72 -2.39 4.61 -12.27
N LEU A 73 -2.73 4.27 -11.02
CA LEU A 73 -2.18 3.09 -10.33
C LEU A 73 -2.51 1.80 -11.09
N ALA A 74 -3.75 1.65 -11.55
CA ALA A 74 -4.19 0.50 -12.33
C ALA A 74 -3.49 0.43 -13.70
N ALA A 75 -3.28 1.55 -14.38
CA ALA A 75 -2.58 1.62 -15.67
C ALA A 75 -1.07 1.33 -15.57
N GLN A 76 -0.45 1.63 -14.42
CA GLN A 76 0.98 1.43 -14.17
C GLN A 76 1.30 0.11 -13.47
N GLY A 77 0.28 -0.69 -13.15
CA GLY A 77 0.42 -1.89 -12.36
C GLY A 77 -0.48 -3.02 -12.82
N MET A 78 -0.93 -3.82 -11.86
CA MET A 78 -1.84 -4.95 -12.09
C MET A 78 -3.24 -4.57 -11.61
N ARG A 79 -4.25 -4.92 -12.42
CA ARG A 79 -5.67 -4.73 -12.11
C ARG A 79 -6.37 -6.09 -12.13
N PHE A 80 -7.11 -6.39 -11.06
CA PHE A 80 -7.86 -7.63 -10.94
C PHE A 80 -9.32 -7.40 -11.35
N THR A 81 -9.87 -8.27 -12.22
CA THR A 81 -11.31 -8.26 -12.52
C THR A 81 -12.11 -9.10 -11.52
N ASP A 82 -11.43 -10.00 -10.80
CA ASP A 82 -12.03 -11.00 -9.93
C ASP A 82 -11.29 -11.00 -8.58
N HIS A 83 -11.48 -9.93 -7.80
CA HIS A 83 -10.95 -9.81 -6.44
C HIS A 83 -12.08 -9.82 -5.41
N TYR A 84 -12.06 -10.79 -4.50
CA TYR A 84 -13.14 -11.00 -3.53
C TYR A 84 -12.69 -10.66 -2.12
N ALA A 85 -13.53 -9.92 -1.40
CA ALA A 85 -13.38 -9.70 0.03
C ALA A 85 -13.69 -10.98 0.83
N GLY A 86 -13.11 -11.12 2.03
CA GLY A 86 -13.37 -12.28 2.89
C GLY A 86 -14.81 -12.36 3.40
N SER A 87 -15.51 -11.22 3.44
CA SER A 87 -16.92 -11.11 3.80
C SER A 87 -17.53 -9.84 3.20
N THR A 88 -18.86 -9.78 3.15
CA THR A 88 -19.64 -8.63 2.64
C THR A 88 -19.77 -7.47 3.65
N VAL A 89 -19.30 -7.65 4.89
CA VAL A 89 -19.41 -6.67 5.97
C VAL A 89 -18.06 -6.36 6.63
N CYS A 90 -17.94 -5.15 7.20
CA CYS A 90 -16.68 -4.54 7.62
C CYS A 90 -15.83 -5.41 8.56
N ALA A 91 -16.32 -5.75 9.76
CA ALA A 91 -15.50 -6.39 10.79
C ALA A 91 -15.06 -7.81 10.38
N PRO A 92 -15.94 -8.68 9.83
CA PRO A 92 -15.51 -9.99 9.33
C PRO A 92 -14.54 -9.91 8.16
N SER A 93 -14.73 -8.98 7.21
CA SER A 93 -13.82 -8.78 6.08
C SER A 93 -12.42 -8.36 6.55
N ARG A 94 -12.36 -7.42 7.51
CA ARG A 94 -11.10 -6.98 8.14
C ARG A 94 -10.46 -8.10 8.95
N CYS A 95 -11.25 -8.94 9.63
CA CYS A 95 -10.73 -10.10 10.37
C CYS A 95 -10.09 -11.13 9.42
N CYS A 96 -10.71 -11.39 8.26
CA CYS A 96 -10.12 -12.24 7.23
C CYS A 96 -8.81 -11.65 6.70
N LEU A 97 -8.79 -10.35 6.39
CA LEU A 97 -7.60 -9.66 5.91
C LEU A 97 -6.45 -9.75 6.93
N MET A 98 -6.74 -9.51 8.22
CA MET A 98 -5.70 -9.53 9.26
C MET A 98 -5.19 -10.93 9.54
N THR A 99 -6.04 -11.96 9.47
CA THR A 99 -5.66 -13.33 9.88
C THR A 99 -5.29 -14.25 8.71
N GLY A 100 -5.63 -13.87 7.48
CA GLY A 100 -5.51 -14.75 6.30
C GLY A 100 -6.46 -15.95 6.33
N ARG A 101 -7.47 -15.96 7.22
CA ARG A 101 -8.40 -17.08 7.38
C ARG A 101 -9.72 -16.79 6.67
N HIS A 102 -10.33 -17.83 6.13
CA HIS A 102 -11.71 -17.78 5.63
C HIS A 102 -12.69 -17.45 6.79
N THR A 103 -13.76 -16.71 6.51
CA THR A 103 -14.75 -16.25 7.53
C THR A 103 -15.32 -17.40 8.39
N GLY A 104 -15.39 -18.61 7.85
CA GLY A 104 -15.78 -19.82 8.61
C GLY A 104 -14.82 -20.23 9.73
N HIS A 105 -13.61 -19.65 9.79
CA HIS A 105 -12.56 -19.93 10.77
C HIS A 105 -12.08 -18.67 11.50
N THR A 106 -12.61 -17.50 11.19
CA THR A 106 -12.35 -16.27 11.95
C THR A 106 -13.22 -16.22 13.20
N TYR A 107 -12.74 -15.50 14.22
CA TYR A 107 -13.49 -15.23 15.45
C TYR A 107 -14.64 -14.25 15.19
N ILE A 108 -14.35 -13.15 14.47
CA ILE A 108 -15.35 -12.15 14.10
C ILE A 108 -16.09 -12.60 12.84
N ARG A 109 -17.41 -12.80 12.96
CA ARG A 109 -18.30 -13.26 11.87
C ARG A 109 -19.49 -12.35 11.58
N GLY A 110 -19.64 -11.26 12.35
CA GLY A 110 -20.61 -10.21 12.08
C GLY A 110 -20.12 -8.85 12.57
N ASN A 111 -20.85 -7.80 12.20
CA ASN A 111 -20.65 -6.46 12.76
C ASN A 111 -21.36 -6.37 14.13
N ARG A 112 -20.71 -6.88 15.17
CA ARG A 112 -21.23 -6.84 16.54
C ARG A 112 -20.56 -5.74 17.35
N SER A 113 -21.37 -4.93 18.02
CA SER A 113 -20.91 -4.00 19.04
C SER A 113 -21.03 -4.63 20.43
N VAL A 114 -20.09 -4.34 21.32
CA VAL A 114 -20.05 -4.86 22.69
C VAL A 114 -20.05 -3.72 23.72
N PRO A 115 -20.73 -3.88 24.87
CA PRO A 115 -20.67 -2.91 25.96
C PRO A 115 -19.24 -2.80 26.54
N PRO A 116 -18.85 -1.64 27.12
CA PRO A 116 -19.62 -0.39 27.19
C PRO A 116 -19.61 0.40 25.87
N SER A 117 -18.68 0.12 24.95
CA SER A 117 -18.63 0.74 23.63
C SER A 117 -17.63 0.03 22.70
N GLY A 118 -17.94 -0.01 21.41
CA GLY A 118 -17.02 -0.44 20.35
C GLY A 118 -17.30 -1.82 19.78
N GLN A 119 -16.47 -2.23 18.82
CA GLN A 119 -16.65 -3.50 18.12
C GLN A 119 -16.19 -4.69 18.97
N GLU A 120 -16.83 -5.85 18.75
CA GLU A 120 -16.37 -7.12 19.31
C GLU A 120 -14.87 -7.30 19.02
N PRO A 121 -14.04 -7.46 20.08
CA PRO A 121 -12.61 -7.53 19.90
C PRO A 121 -12.19 -8.89 19.37
N ILE A 122 -11.18 -8.91 18.49
CA ILE A 122 -10.42 -10.14 18.27
C ILE A 122 -9.69 -10.55 19.57
N PRO A 123 -9.58 -11.86 19.85
CA PRO A 123 -8.78 -12.36 20.98
C PRO A 123 -7.32 -11.87 20.91
N ASP A 124 -6.69 -11.70 22.07
CA ASP A 124 -5.29 -11.25 22.17
C ASP A 124 -4.33 -12.23 21.49
N GLU A 125 -4.68 -13.51 21.47
CA GLU A 125 -3.89 -14.60 20.87
C GLU A 125 -4.06 -14.71 19.35
N THR A 126 -4.87 -13.82 18.73
CA THR A 126 -5.11 -13.83 17.29
C THR A 126 -3.87 -13.37 16.54
N PHE A 127 -3.19 -14.29 15.86
CA PHE A 127 -2.02 -13.92 15.07
C PHE A 127 -2.40 -13.14 13.81
N THR A 128 -1.87 -11.92 13.65
CA THR A 128 -2.18 -11.03 12.52
C THR A 128 -1.03 -10.90 11.51
N VAL A 129 -1.36 -10.44 10.30
CA VAL A 129 -0.40 -10.07 9.27
C VAL A 129 0.56 -8.98 9.74
N ALA A 130 0.14 -8.09 10.64
CA ALA A 130 1.01 -7.07 11.19
C ALA A 130 2.07 -7.68 12.12
N GLU A 131 1.69 -8.65 12.95
CA GLU A 131 2.64 -9.38 13.80
C GLU A 131 3.62 -10.21 12.97
N LEU A 132 3.14 -10.87 11.91
CA LEU A 132 3.98 -11.57 10.95
C LEU A 132 5.01 -10.63 10.32
N LEU A 133 4.60 -9.45 9.86
CA LEU A 133 5.50 -8.46 9.27
C LEU A 133 6.49 -7.92 10.31
N LYS A 134 6.05 -7.71 11.55
CA LYS A 134 6.91 -7.29 12.64
C LYS A 134 8.01 -8.32 12.95
N GLN A 135 7.67 -9.62 12.97
CA GLN A 135 8.66 -10.70 13.09
C GLN A 135 9.66 -10.71 11.93
N ALA A 136 9.21 -10.34 10.72
CA ALA A 136 10.09 -10.17 9.56
C ALA A 136 10.93 -8.86 9.59
N GLY A 137 10.83 -8.06 10.65
CA GLY A 137 11.61 -6.84 10.86
C GLY A 137 11.05 -5.59 10.17
N TYR A 138 9.75 -5.58 9.86
CA TYR A 138 9.06 -4.37 9.40
C TYR A 138 8.62 -3.51 10.60
N SER A 139 8.69 -2.20 10.43
CA SER A 139 7.89 -1.28 11.24
C SER A 139 6.47 -1.25 10.70
N THR A 140 5.48 -1.35 11.58
CA THR A 140 4.07 -1.47 11.19
C THR A 140 3.26 -0.25 11.63
N GLY A 141 2.36 0.21 10.77
CA GLY A 141 1.49 1.33 11.07
C GLY A 141 0.11 1.16 10.45
N LEU A 142 -0.91 1.63 11.15
CA LEU A 142 -2.29 1.68 10.67
C LEU A 142 -2.86 3.09 10.82
N THR A 143 -3.45 3.61 9.74
CA THR A 143 -4.19 4.87 9.78
C THR A 143 -5.61 4.67 9.29
N GLY A 144 -6.60 5.19 10.00
CA GLY A 144 -8.01 5.10 9.63
C GLY A 144 -8.83 4.12 10.50
N LYS A 145 -9.72 3.35 9.87
CA LYS A 145 -10.68 2.48 10.55
C LYS A 145 -10.05 1.13 10.94
N TRP A 146 -10.25 0.71 12.18
CA TRP A 146 -9.84 -0.61 12.66
C TRP A 146 -10.97 -1.65 12.61
N GLY A 147 -12.00 -1.51 13.45
CA GLY A 147 -13.18 -2.38 13.43
C GLY A 147 -13.00 -3.80 13.98
N LEU A 148 -11.93 -4.08 14.74
CA LEU A 148 -11.68 -5.39 15.38
C LEU A 148 -11.44 -5.28 16.89
N GLY A 149 -12.03 -4.26 17.52
CA GLY A 149 -11.98 -4.05 18.96
C GLY A 149 -12.33 -2.63 19.37
N GLY A 150 -12.88 -2.48 20.57
CA GLY A 150 -13.19 -1.19 21.20
C GLY A 150 -12.03 -0.63 22.02
N PRO A 151 -12.18 0.62 22.54
CA PRO A 151 -11.20 1.22 23.45
C PRO A 151 -10.88 0.32 24.64
N GLY A 152 -9.59 0.21 24.98
CA GLY A 152 -9.12 -0.61 26.11
C GLY A 152 -9.21 -2.13 25.92
N SER A 153 -9.75 -2.61 24.80
CA SER A 153 -9.86 -4.05 24.52
C SER A 153 -8.51 -4.67 24.11
N PRO A 154 -8.33 -6.00 24.22
CA PRO A 154 -7.16 -6.68 23.66
C PRO A 154 -7.10 -6.60 22.13
N GLY A 155 -8.23 -6.32 21.47
CA GLY A 155 -8.33 -6.24 20.03
C GLY A 155 -7.79 -4.95 19.42
N ILE A 156 -7.29 -3.97 20.19
CA ILE A 156 -6.81 -2.69 19.62
C ILE A 156 -5.58 -2.89 18.71
N PRO A 157 -5.35 -2.04 17.67
CA PRO A 157 -4.27 -2.24 16.70
C PRO A 157 -2.89 -2.40 17.33
N ASN A 158 -2.58 -1.63 18.37
CA ASN A 158 -1.27 -1.67 19.03
C ASN A 158 -0.99 -2.96 19.81
N ARG A 159 -2.04 -3.73 20.13
CA ARG A 159 -1.92 -5.08 20.71
C ARG A 159 -1.93 -6.17 19.65
N GLN A 160 -2.16 -5.81 18.38
CA GLN A 160 -2.40 -6.72 17.26
C GLN A 160 -1.33 -6.52 16.17
N GLY A 161 -0.12 -6.15 16.57
CA GLY A 161 1.06 -6.07 15.72
C GLY A 161 1.38 -4.71 15.11
N PHE A 162 0.57 -3.67 15.32
CA PHE A 162 0.85 -2.32 14.80
C PHE A 162 1.66 -1.46 15.77
N ASP A 163 2.84 -0.99 15.39
CA ASP A 163 3.66 -0.09 16.22
C ASP A 163 3.01 1.29 16.35
N TYR A 164 2.37 1.77 15.28
CA TYR A 164 1.69 3.06 15.22
C TYR A 164 0.22 2.91 14.83
N PHE A 165 -0.67 3.64 15.50
CA PHE A 165 -2.08 3.74 15.13
C PHE A 165 -2.58 5.18 15.24
N TYR A 166 -3.28 5.64 14.21
CA TYR A 166 -4.05 6.88 14.23
C TYR A 166 -5.37 6.72 13.49
N GLY A 167 -6.50 6.84 14.19
CA GLY A 167 -7.82 6.75 13.59
C GLY A 167 -8.89 6.26 14.55
N TYR A 168 -9.85 5.50 14.03
CA TYR A 168 -11.06 5.10 14.76
C TYR A 168 -11.08 3.59 15.01
N LEU A 169 -11.26 3.21 16.29
CA LEU A 169 -11.37 1.81 16.70
C LEU A 169 -12.70 1.19 16.27
N CYS A 170 -13.79 1.95 16.42
CA CYS A 170 -15.15 1.58 16.09
C CYS A 170 -15.80 2.61 15.17
N GLN A 171 -16.84 2.17 14.46
CA GLN A 171 -17.84 3.06 13.87
C GLN A 171 -18.98 3.17 14.90
N GLY A 172 -19.62 4.34 14.99
CA GLY A 172 -20.67 4.61 15.98
C GLY A 172 -21.76 3.55 16.03
#